data_AF-X7E5U6-F1
#
_entry.id   AF-X7E5U6-F1
#
_cell.length_a   1.000
_cell.length_b   1.000
_cell.length_c   1.000
_cell.angle_alpha   90.00
_cell.angle_beta   90.00
_cell.angle_gamma   90.00
#
_symmetry.space_group_name_H-M   'P 1'
#
loop_
_entity.id
_entity.type
_entity.pdbx_description
1 polymer ?
#
loop_
_entity_poly.entity_id
_entity_poly.type
_entity_poly.pdbx_seq_one_letter_code
_entity_poly.pdbx_strand_id
1 'polypeptide(L)'
;MFILRTGLLLATLLLSACSMPILESFNLDKTEEPAIKNTQTAEITDVSEQTISEEVVAEKAISESDKLNKERLEQLETQKKLAEANYAELKKRVGKTDELPATNIESANIDSLVQRLRSYTSKTNTDIALLNARVNERQKLATKGNLIRIFLSEATITHQDSLFKAQPLVGQWVRGETRVIRLKENILFENPKSEDLQVTFAENYQLIVNDKVVGTINPNKEKNDASFTVSTQDSLGSIVGKLDYRVVNSE
;
A
#
# COMPACT_ATOMS: atom_id res chain seq x y z
N MET A 1 -61.23 14.66 32.80
CA MET A 1 -61.05 13.20 32.89
C MET A 1 -59.92 12.82 31.95
N PHE A 2 -58.96 12.08 32.49
CA PHE A 2 -57.69 11.66 31.90
C PHE A 2 -57.84 10.94 30.56
N ILE A 3 -56.91 11.17 29.63
CA ILE A 3 -56.47 10.12 28.69
C ILE A 3 -54.94 10.16 28.62
N LEU A 4 -54.39 8.97 28.86
CA LEU A 4 -53.03 8.66 29.25
C LEU A 4 -52.01 8.73 28.11
N ARG A 5 -50.78 9.03 28.53
CA ARG A 5 -49.51 8.69 27.87
C ARG A 5 -49.36 7.17 27.74
N THR A 6 -49.08 6.71 26.53
CA THR A 6 -48.33 5.48 26.16
C THR A 6 -47.78 5.80 24.77
N GLY A 7 -46.48 5.99 24.51
CA GLY A 7 -45.36 5.21 25.01
C GLY A 7 -45.14 4.02 24.07
N LEU A 8 -44.75 4.28 22.81
CA LEU A 8 -44.21 3.24 21.95
C LEU A 8 -42.79 3.65 21.52
N LEU A 9 -41.83 2.97 22.14
CA LEU A 9 -40.40 3.07 21.93
C LEU A 9 -40.07 2.64 20.50
N LEU A 10 -39.70 3.60 19.65
CA LEU A 10 -39.00 3.32 18.40
C LEU A 10 -37.52 3.10 18.75
N ALA A 11 -37.16 1.86 19.08
CA ALA A 11 -35.77 1.47 19.27
C ALA A 11 -35.06 1.54 17.91
N THR A 12 -34.30 2.61 17.70
CA THR A 12 -33.32 2.72 16.63
C THR A 12 -32.19 1.74 16.90
N LEU A 13 -32.22 0.58 16.24
CA LEU A 13 -31.07 -0.31 16.08
C LEU A 13 -30.03 0.39 15.20
N LEU A 14 -29.20 1.24 15.82
CA LEU A 14 -27.96 1.74 15.25
C LEU A 14 -26.93 0.61 15.25
N LEU A 15 -26.99 -0.26 14.24
CA LEU A 15 -25.87 -1.12 13.89
C LEU A 15 -24.76 -0.24 13.31
N SER A 16 -23.93 0.26 14.22
CA SER A 16 -22.66 0.90 13.92
C SER A 16 -21.70 -0.19 13.41
N ALA A 17 -21.67 -0.42 12.10
CA ALA A 17 -20.56 -1.13 11.47
C ALA A 17 -19.38 -0.17 11.38
N CYS A 18 -18.66 -0.01 12.49
CA CYS A 18 -17.31 0.53 12.47
C CYS A 18 -16.43 -0.52 11.79
N SER A 19 -16.09 -0.29 10.53
CA SER A 19 -15.03 -1.01 9.82
C SER A 19 -13.72 -0.80 10.58
N MET A 20 -13.22 -1.83 11.26
CA MET A 20 -11.81 -1.88 11.62
C MET A 20 -10.97 -2.18 10.38
N PRO A 21 -9.77 -1.60 10.26
CA PRO A 21 -8.82 -1.99 9.23
C PRO A 21 -8.35 -3.42 9.52
N ILE A 22 -8.41 -4.28 8.50
CA ILE A 22 -7.82 -5.62 8.51
C ILE A 22 -6.30 -5.44 8.60
N LEU A 23 -5.74 -5.68 9.79
CA LEU A 23 -4.37 -6.14 9.95
C LEU A 23 -4.47 -7.67 9.98
N GLU A 24 -4.07 -8.33 8.90
CA GLU A 24 -3.83 -9.77 8.92
C GLU A 24 -2.67 -10.05 9.87
N SER A 25 -3.00 -10.44 11.10
CA SER A 25 -2.10 -11.18 11.97
C SER A 25 -1.85 -12.53 11.30
N PHE A 26 -0.62 -12.75 10.83
CA PHE A 26 -0.09 -14.09 10.56
C PHE A 26 -0.22 -14.92 11.85
N ASN A 27 -1.27 -15.73 11.95
CA ASN A 27 -1.31 -16.83 12.90
C ASN A 27 -0.46 -17.95 12.33
N LEU A 28 0.73 -18.11 12.92
CA LEU A 28 1.37 -19.41 13.04
C LEU A 28 0.42 -20.30 13.83
N ASP A 29 -0.06 -21.36 13.18
CA ASP A 29 -0.86 -22.38 13.84
C ASP A 29 -0.03 -23.01 14.96
N LYS A 30 -0.54 -22.85 16.18
CA LYS A 30 -0.07 -23.54 17.38
C LYS A 30 -0.63 -24.94 17.33
N THR A 31 0.23 -25.94 17.09
CA THR A 31 -0.10 -27.32 17.44
C THR A 31 0.47 -27.65 18.81
N GLU A 32 -0.45 -27.66 19.77
CA GLU A 32 -0.59 -28.56 20.92
C GLU A 32 0.67 -29.21 21.53
N GLU A 33 0.91 -28.81 22.77
CA GLU A 33 1.66 -29.52 23.80
C GLU A 33 0.96 -30.83 24.19
N PRO A 34 1.71 -31.91 24.48
CA PRO A 34 1.32 -32.72 25.62
C PRO A 34 2.47 -32.83 26.64
N ALA A 35 2.17 -32.39 27.86
CA ALA A 35 2.84 -32.85 29.05
C ALA A 35 2.59 -34.36 29.23
N ILE A 36 3.60 -35.11 29.71
CA ILE A 36 3.48 -36.10 30.82
C ILE A 36 4.86 -36.73 31.15
N LYS A 37 5.26 -36.47 32.41
CA LYS A 37 5.94 -37.31 33.43
C LYS A 37 7.38 -37.82 33.23
N ASN A 38 8.25 -37.26 34.07
CA ASN A 38 9.45 -37.89 34.61
C ASN A 38 9.12 -39.15 35.42
N THR A 39 9.86 -40.24 35.20
CA THR A 39 10.18 -41.23 36.23
C THR A 39 11.58 -41.77 35.93
N GLN A 40 12.52 -41.53 36.85
CA GLN A 40 13.81 -42.21 36.93
C GLN A 40 13.59 -43.58 37.60
N THR A 41 14.20 -44.65 37.07
CA THR A 41 14.91 -45.67 37.85
C THR A 41 16.00 -46.29 36.97
N ALA A 42 17.19 -46.44 37.56
CA ALA A 42 18.42 -46.93 36.97
C ALA A 42 18.44 -48.46 36.77
N GLU A 43 19.19 -48.95 35.77
CA GLU A 43 20.13 -50.06 35.94
C GLU A 43 21.17 -50.11 34.80
N ILE A 44 22.29 -50.77 35.08
CA ILE A 44 23.67 -50.57 34.59
C ILE A 44 24.03 -51.61 33.49
N THR A 45 25.21 -51.43 32.88
CA THR A 45 26.04 -52.37 32.06
C THR A 45 25.67 -52.42 30.56
N ASP A 46 26.57 -52.42 29.57
CA ASP A 46 28.02 -52.63 29.50
C ASP A 46 28.56 -52.03 28.17
N VAL A 47 29.88 -51.93 28.09
CA VAL A 47 30.77 -51.35 27.07
C VAL A 47 30.50 -51.72 25.61
N SER A 48 30.57 -50.74 24.70
CA SER A 48 31.29 -50.88 23.41
C SER A 48 31.64 -49.51 22.82
N GLU A 49 32.93 -49.24 22.71
CA GLU A 49 33.49 -48.29 21.75
C GLU A 49 33.02 -48.67 20.33
N GLN A 50 32.64 -47.68 19.51
CA GLN A 50 33.13 -47.52 18.14
C GLN A 50 32.51 -46.30 17.45
N THR A 51 33.40 -45.36 17.12
CA THR A 51 33.44 -44.62 15.87
C THR A 51 32.32 -43.60 15.59
N ILE A 52 32.64 -42.35 15.94
CA ILE A 52 32.01 -41.14 15.42
C ILE A 52 32.14 -41.14 13.89
N SER A 53 31.03 -41.37 13.17
CA SER A 53 30.93 -41.04 11.74
C SER A 53 30.65 -39.55 11.60
N GLU A 54 31.70 -38.76 11.32
CA GLU A 54 31.65 -37.33 11.00
C GLU A 54 30.87 -37.00 9.71
N GLU A 55 30.43 -38.01 8.96
CA GLU A 55 29.87 -37.84 7.60
C GLU A 55 28.38 -37.46 7.59
N VAL A 56 27.59 -37.84 8.61
CA VAL A 56 26.13 -37.54 8.67
C VAL A 56 25.86 -36.12 9.22
N VAL A 57 26.83 -35.49 9.87
CA VAL A 57 26.71 -34.13 10.42
C VAL A 57 26.98 -33.07 9.35
N ALA A 58 27.87 -33.37 8.40
CA ALA A 58 28.21 -32.44 7.31
C ALA A 58 27.07 -32.26 6.31
N GLU A 59 26.37 -33.33 5.93
CA GLU A 59 25.31 -33.26 4.91
C GLU A 59 24.04 -32.54 5.42
N LYS A 60 23.73 -32.69 6.72
CA LYS A 60 22.61 -31.98 7.37
C LYS A 60 22.94 -30.49 7.61
N ALA A 61 24.18 -30.17 7.97
CA ALA A 61 24.64 -28.79 8.16
C ALA A 61 24.72 -27.98 6.84
N ILE A 62 25.05 -28.63 5.72
CA ILE A 62 25.01 -28.00 4.39
C ILE A 62 23.55 -27.68 4.00
N SER A 63 22.63 -28.63 4.23
CA SER A 63 21.19 -28.42 3.97
C SER A 63 20.57 -27.30 4.84
N GLU A 64 20.96 -27.18 6.11
CA GLU A 64 20.50 -26.10 7.00
C GLU A 64 21.12 -24.74 6.65
N SER A 65 22.41 -24.71 6.25
CA SER A 65 23.10 -23.50 5.80
C SER A 65 22.50 -22.94 4.50
N ASP A 66 22.19 -23.81 3.53
CA ASP A 66 21.57 -23.40 2.27
C ASP A 66 20.15 -22.87 2.48
N LYS A 67 19.38 -23.48 3.39
CA LYS A 67 18.07 -22.97 3.80
C LYS A 67 18.17 -21.59 4.47
N LEU A 68 19.10 -21.42 5.41
CA LEU A 68 19.32 -20.14 6.09
C LEU A 68 19.73 -19.02 5.12
N ASN A 69 20.58 -19.33 4.14
CA ASN A 69 20.98 -18.37 3.11
C ASN A 69 19.82 -17.98 2.20
N LYS A 70 18.96 -18.95 1.84
CA LYS A 70 17.74 -18.67 1.08
C LYS A 70 16.79 -17.75 1.84
N GLU A 71 16.54 -18.03 3.13
CA GLU A 71 15.69 -17.18 3.98
C GLU A 71 16.22 -15.74 4.08
N ARG A 72 17.54 -15.55 4.21
CA ARG A 72 18.16 -14.22 4.23
C ARG A 72 17.99 -13.45 2.93
N LEU A 73 18.10 -14.13 1.78
CA LEU A 73 17.86 -13.53 0.47
C LEU A 73 16.38 -13.14 0.28
N GLU A 74 15.45 -13.99 0.71
CA GLU A 74 14.02 -13.66 0.68
C GLU A 74 13.69 -12.45 1.57
N GLN A 75 14.31 -12.34 2.74
CA GLN A 75 14.19 -11.17 3.61
C GLN A 75 14.73 -9.91 2.93
N LEU A 76 15.89 -9.99 2.27
CA LEU A 76 16.48 -8.88 1.54
C LEU A 76 15.53 -8.38 0.43
N GLU A 77 15.03 -9.28 -0.41
CA GLU A 77 14.10 -8.93 -1.50
C GLU A 77 12.79 -8.34 -0.97
N THR A 78 12.28 -8.85 0.15
CA THR A 78 11.07 -8.29 0.79
C THR A 78 11.31 -6.86 1.27
N GLN A 79 12.44 -6.61 1.96
CA GLN A 79 12.78 -5.27 2.43
C GLN A 79 13.07 -4.30 1.28
N LYS A 80 13.67 -4.79 0.20
CA LYS A 80 13.92 -4.01 -1.00
C LYS A 80 12.62 -3.55 -1.65
N LYS A 81 11.67 -4.47 -1.90
CA LYS A 81 10.35 -4.13 -2.46
C LYS A 81 9.60 -3.12 -1.60
N LEU A 82 9.65 -3.28 -0.28
CA LEU A 82 9.00 -2.35 0.65
C LEU A 82 9.65 -0.95 0.60
N ALA A 83 10.98 -0.89 0.57
CA ALA A 83 11.71 0.38 0.47
C ALA A 83 11.46 1.07 -0.88
N GLU A 84 11.39 0.32 -1.98
CA GLU A 84 11.05 0.81 -3.32
C GLU A 84 9.62 1.38 -3.37
N ALA A 85 8.65 0.67 -2.79
CA ALA A 85 7.26 1.14 -2.72
C ALA A 85 7.15 2.47 -1.94
N ASN A 86 7.79 2.54 -0.77
CA ASN A 86 7.82 3.75 0.04
C ASN A 86 8.51 4.92 -0.66
N TYR A 87 9.65 4.67 -1.30
CA TYR A 87 10.35 5.68 -2.10
C TYR A 87 9.46 6.21 -3.23
N ALA A 88 8.82 5.31 -3.98
CA ALA A 88 7.95 5.68 -5.09
C ALA A 88 6.75 6.52 -4.62
N GLU A 89 6.09 6.14 -3.51
CA GLU A 89 5.00 6.93 -2.94
C GLU A 89 5.47 8.32 -2.50
N LEU A 90 6.54 8.38 -1.70
CA LEU A 90 7.01 9.64 -1.14
C LEU A 90 7.53 10.59 -2.23
N LYS A 91 8.29 10.07 -3.20
CA LYS A 91 8.74 10.83 -4.37
C LYS A 91 7.57 11.38 -5.17
N LYS A 92 6.51 10.59 -5.37
CA LYS A 92 5.34 11.02 -6.13
C LYS A 92 4.57 12.13 -5.42
N ARG A 93 4.39 12.01 -4.10
CA ARG A 93 3.59 12.96 -3.32
C ARG A 93 4.36 14.24 -2.96
N VAL A 94 5.67 14.16 -2.73
CA VAL A 94 6.51 15.31 -2.29
C VAL A 94 7.38 15.86 -3.43
N GLY A 95 7.61 15.10 -4.49
CA GLY A 95 8.45 15.45 -5.65
C GLY A 95 9.93 15.16 -5.45
N LYS A 96 10.42 15.16 -4.20
CA LYS A 96 11.81 14.83 -3.81
C LYS A 96 11.84 14.05 -2.51
N THR A 97 12.73 13.06 -2.42
CA THR A 97 12.97 12.24 -1.24
C THR A 97 14.42 11.73 -1.28
N ASP A 98 14.94 11.29 -0.14
CA ASP A 98 16.24 10.64 -0.05
C ASP A 98 16.31 9.42 -0.97
N GLU A 99 17.46 9.22 -1.61
CA GLU A 99 17.69 8.11 -2.53
C GLU A 99 17.59 6.76 -1.82
N LEU A 100 17.11 5.76 -2.57
CA LEU A 100 17.03 4.39 -2.09
C LEU A 100 18.45 3.86 -1.80
N PRO A 101 18.70 3.21 -0.65
CA PRO A 101 20.00 2.64 -0.35
C PRO A 101 20.41 1.58 -1.38
N ALA A 102 21.66 1.60 -1.81
CA ALA A 102 22.20 0.58 -2.71
C ALA A 102 22.19 -0.81 -2.04
N THR A 103 21.78 -1.83 -2.80
CA THR A 103 21.64 -3.23 -2.35
C THR A 103 22.67 -4.17 -2.98
N ASN A 104 23.85 -3.67 -3.37
CA ASN A 104 24.87 -4.53 -4.00
C ASN A 104 25.40 -5.55 -2.96
N ILE A 105 25.16 -6.83 -3.24
CA ILE A 105 25.52 -7.97 -2.38
C ILE A 105 27.03 -8.26 -2.44
N GLU A 106 27.72 -7.91 -3.53
CA GLU A 106 29.12 -8.29 -3.76
C GLU A 106 30.11 -7.72 -2.74
N SER A 107 29.74 -6.65 -2.03
CA SER A 107 30.61 -5.95 -1.08
C SER A 107 30.03 -5.82 0.34
N ALA A 108 28.78 -6.24 0.56
CA ALA A 108 28.06 -6.00 1.80
C ALA A 108 27.44 -7.29 2.35
N ASN A 109 27.57 -7.49 3.67
CA ASN A 109 26.87 -8.57 4.36
C ASN A 109 25.34 -8.40 4.19
N ILE A 110 24.63 -9.45 3.80
CA ILE A 110 23.17 -9.45 3.60
C ILE A 110 22.44 -8.88 4.83
N ASP A 111 22.85 -9.26 6.04
CA ASP A 111 22.23 -8.76 7.28
C ASP A 111 22.38 -7.23 7.40
N SER A 112 23.53 -6.69 6.99
CA SER A 112 23.76 -5.24 7.00
C SER A 112 22.91 -4.50 5.95
N LEU A 113 22.69 -5.11 4.77
CA LEU A 113 21.81 -4.57 3.74
C LEU A 113 20.36 -4.56 4.21
N VAL A 114 19.91 -5.66 4.83
CA VAL A 114 18.57 -5.77 5.43
C VAL A 114 18.37 -4.70 6.49
N GLN A 115 19.32 -4.47 7.40
CA GLN A 115 19.21 -3.44 8.43
C GLN A 115 19.20 -2.01 7.85
N ARG A 116 19.98 -1.76 6.80
CA ARG A 116 19.96 -0.46 6.11
C ARG A 116 18.61 -0.20 5.45
N LEU A 117 18.05 -1.19 4.76
CA LEU A 117 16.72 -1.10 4.16
C LEU A 117 15.62 -0.93 5.21
N ARG A 118 15.66 -1.67 6.32
CA ARG A 118 14.72 -1.49 7.44
C ARG A 118 14.76 -0.08 8.02
N SER A 119 15.96 0.46 8.23
CA SER A 119 16.15 1.82 8.75
C SER A 119 15.59 2.86 7.78
N TYR A 120 15.85 2.69 6.49
CA TYR A 120 15.31 3.55 5.43
C TYR A 120 13.77 3.47 5.35
N THR A 121 13.21 2.26 5.38
CA THR A 121 11.77 2.01 5.41
C THR A 121 11.12 2.65 6.63
N SER A 122 11.73 2.54 7.81
CA SER A 122 11.23 3.17 9.04
C SER A 122 11.19 4.70 8.92
N LYS A 123 12.25 5.31 8.38
CA LYS A 123 12.30 6.75 8.12
C LYS A 123 11.23 7.17 7.12
N THR A 124 11.16 6.52 5.95
CA THR A 124 10.18 6.86 4.91
C THR A 124 8.73 6.65 5.37
N ASN A 125 8.45 5.62 6.16
CA ASN A 125 7.14 5.44 6.80
C ASN A 125 6.79 6.60 7.73
N THR A 126 7.77 7.11 8.49
CA THR A 126 7.56 8.29 9.35
C THR A 126 7.23 9.52 8.50
N ASP A 127 7.94 9.72 7.39
CA ASP A 127 7.68 10.84 6.48
C ASP A 127 6.30 10.75 5.81
N ILE A 128 5.90 9.54 5.39
CA ILE A 128 4.55 9.27 4.85
C ILE A 128 3.48 9.53 5.91
N ALA A 129 3.70 9.10 7.16
CA ALA A 129 2.77 9.35 8.27
C ALA A 129 2.61 10.86 8.55
N LEU A 130 3.71 11.61 8.56
CA LEU A 130 3.69 13.07 8.70
C LEU A 130 2.97 13.76 7.54
N LEU A 131 3.14 13.26 6.31
CA LEU A 131 2.42 13.76 5.15
C LEU A 131 0.92 13.49 5.26
N ASN A 132 0.53 12.27 5.67
CA ASN A 132 -0.87 11.91 5.88
C ASN A 132 -1.53 12.77 6.97
N ALA A 133 -0.80 13.08 8.06
CA ALA A 133 -1.27 14.01 9.08
C ALA A 133 -1.55 15.40 8.49
N ARG A 134 -0.62 15.94 7.70
CA ARG A 134 -0.81 17.23 7.00
C ARG A 134 -1.98 17.22 6.02
N VAL A 135 -2.17 16.13 5.28
CA VAL A 135 -3.33 15.95 4.38
C VAL A 135 -4.62 16.00 5.19
N ASN A 136 -4.69 15.29 6.32
CA ASN A 136 -5.85 15.29 7.20
C ASN A 136 -6.14 16.68 7.79
N GLU A 137 -5.11 17.44 8.17
CA GLU A 137 -5.26 18.82 8.65
C GLU A 137 -5.81 19.73 7.55
N ARG A 138 -5.27 19.65 6.32
CA ARG A 138 -5.74 20.43 5.17
C ARG A 138 -7.16 20.07 4.74
N GLN A 139 -7.56 18.82 4.92
CA GLN A 139 -8.94 18.39 4.67
C GLN A 139 -9.92 19.06 5.64
N LYS A 140 -9.50 19.34 6.89
CA LYS A 140 -10.29 20.04 7.91
C LYS A 140 -10.25 21.55 7.75
N LEU A 141 -9.07 22.09 7.43
CA LEU A 141 -8.80 23.51 7.25
C LEU A 141 -8.47 23.76 5.78
N ALA A 142 -9.51 23.86 4.95
CA ALA A 142 -9.38 23.98 3.50
C ALA A 142 -8.87 25.37 3.10
N THR A 143 -7.58 25.67 3.29
CA THR A 143 -6.95 26.88 2.76
C THR A 143 -6.94 26.85 1.23
N LYS A 144 -7.07 28.02 0.60
CA LYS A 144 -7.02 28.17 -0.86
C LYS A 144 -5.79 27.45 -1.45
N GLY A 145 -6.04 26.59 -2.45
CA GLY A 145 -5.01 25.80 -3.11
C GLY A 145 -4.65 24.46 -2.47
N ASN A 146 -5.10 24.18 -1.24
CA ASN A 146 -4.90 22.87 -0.61
C ASN A 146 -5.95 21.84 -1.04
N LEU A 147 -7.09 22.27 -1.56
CA LEU A 147 -8.17 21.41 -2.00
C LEU A 147 -8.53 21.75 -3.44
N ILE A 148 -8.54 20.74 -4.30
CA ILE A 148 -9.00 20.86 -5.68
C ILE A 148 -10.15 19.89 -5.92
N ARG A 149 -11.12 20.31 -6.72
CA ARG A 149 -12.12 19.42 -7.30
C ARG A 149 -11.65 19.05 -8.69
N ILE A 150 -11.50 17.76 -8.95
CA ILE A 150 -11.15 17.22 -10.25
C ILE A 150 -12.39 16.59 -10.87
N PHE A 151 -12.63 16.92 -12.13
CA PHE A 151 -13.61 16.32 -13.00
C PHE A 151 -12.85 15.57 -14.08
N LEU A 152 -12.88 14.24 -14.02
CA LEU A 152 -12.42 13.38 -15.08
C LEU A 152 -13.56 13.26 -16.10
N SER A 153 -13.31 13.77 -17.31
CA SER A 153 -14.19 13.56 -18.46
C SER A 153 -14.16 12.09 -18.89
N GLU A 154 -15.05 11.71 -19.80
CA GLU A 154 -15.04 10.39 -20.43
C GLU A 154 -13.61 10.01 -20.87
N ALA A 155 -13.12 8.88 -20.37
CA ALA A 155 -11.79 8.36 -20.68
C ALA A 155 -11.93 7.14 -21.58
N THR A 156 -11.04 7.03 -22.56
CA THR A 156 -10.95 5.87 -23.44
C THR A 156 -9.82 4.98 -22.95
N ILE A 157 -10.13 3.72 -22.65
CA ILE A 157 -9.18 2.73 -22.15
C ILE A 157 -8.98 1.68 -23.23
N THR A 158 -7.73 1.48 -23.63
CA THR A 158 -7.29 0.30 -24.38
C THR A 158 -6.58 -0.64 -23.41
N HIS A 159 -6.98 -1.91 -23.39
CA HIS A 159 -6.33 -2.94 -22.60
C HIS A 159 -6.38 -4.26 -23.36
N GLN A 160 -5.21 -4.75 -23.81
CA GLN A 160 -5.10 -5.95 -24.65
C GLN A 160 -6.07 -5.90 -25.85
N ASP A 161 -7.03 -6.81 -25.92
CA ASP A 161 -8.04 -6.90 -27.00
C ASP A 161 -9.33 -6.14 -26.68
N SER A 162 -9.32 -5.27 -25.67
CA SER A 162 -10.49 -4.53 -25.21
C SER A 162 -10.33 -3.02 -25.33
N LEU A 163 -11.39 -2.38 -25.81
CA LEU A 163 -11.55 -0.94 -25.85
C LEU A 163 -12.87 -0.61 -25.17
N PHE A 164 -12.83 0.19 -24.12
CA PHE A 164 -14.04 0.69 -23.47
C PHE A 164 -13.92 2.15 -23.07
N LYS A 165 -15.08 2.79 -22.89
CA LYS A 165 -15.18 4.15 -22.40
C LYS A 165 -15.61 4.12 -20.94
N ALA A 166 -14.80 4.73 -20.08
CA ALA A 166 -15.15 4.89 -18.68
C ALA A 166 -16.04 6.11 -18.47
N GLN A 167 -16.98 5.98 -17.55
CA GLN A 167 -17.88 7.08 -17.19
C GLN A 167 -17.10 8.27 -16.60
N PRO A 168 -17.56 9.51 -16.84
CA PRO A 168 -17.03 10.68 -16.17
C PRO A 168 -17.13 10.55 -14.64
N LEU A 169 -16.13 11.08 -13.94
CA LEU A 169 -16.05 11.03 -12.48
C LEU A 169 -15.70 12.40 -11.91
N VAL A 170 -16.18 12.67 -10.70
CA VAL A 170 -15.84 13.88 -9.96
C VAL A 170 -15.38 13.50 -8.56
N GLY A 171 -14.34 14.17 -8.08
CA GLY A 171 -13.87 14.01 -6.71
C GLY A 171 -13.10 15.22 -6.23
N GLN A 172 -12.74 15.21 -4.96
CA GLN A 172 -11.88 16.22 -4.35
C GLN A 172 -10.56 15.60 -3.94
N TRP A 173 -9.46 16.30 -4.20
CA TRP A 173 -8.11 15.91 -3.84
C TRP A 173 -7.48 16.96 -2.96
N VAL A 174 -6.87 16.51 -1.87
CA VAL A 174 -6.10 17.36 -0.98
C VAL A 174 -4.65 17.37 -1.46
N ARG A 175 -3.97 18.51 -1.30
CA ARG A 175 -2.55 18.61 -1.62
C ARG A 175 -1.74 17.65 -0.76
N GLY A 176 -0.87 16.90 -1.43
CA GLY A 176 -0.09 15.81 -0.85
C GLY A 176 -0.80 14.46 -0.90
N GLU A 177 -1.94 14.32 -1.58
CA GLU A 177 -2.74 13.10 -1.61
C GLU A 177 -2.57 12.31 -2.92
N THR A 178 -2.55 10.97 -2.80
CA THR A 178 -2.66 10.03 -3.92
C THR A 178 -3.91 9.17 -3.71
N ARG A 179 -4.70 9.00 -4.77
CA ARG A 179 -5.83 8.05 -4.78
C ARG A 179 -5.82 7.21 -6.03
N VAL A 180 -6.26 5.97 -5.91
CA VAL A 180 -6.56 5.08 -7.04
C VAL A 180 -8.06 5.13 -7.28
N ILE A 181 -8.45 5.43 -8.51
CA ILE A 181 -9.83 5.50 -8.96
C ILE A 181 -10.06 4.33 -9.91
N ARG A 182 -11.05 3.49 -9.63
CA ARG A 182 -11.43 2.42 -10.55
C ARG A 182 -12.34 2.98 -11.64
N LEU A 183 -11.81 3.09 -12.86
CA LEU A 183 -12.54 3.44 -14.06
C LEU A 183 -13.35 2.22 -14.50
N LYS A 184 -14.66 2.35 -14.64
CA LYS A 184 -15.53 1.24 -15.05
C LYS A 184 -16.19 1.54 -16.38
N GLU A 185 -16.25 0.52 -17.22
CA GLU A 185 -17.28 0.43 -18.26
C GLU A 185 -18.65 0.50 -17.57
N ASN A 186 -19.62 1.12 -18.24
CA ASN A 186 -20.93 1.48 -17.72
C ASN A 186 -21.47 0.55 -16.60
N ILE A 187 -21.86 1.12 -15.45
CA ILE A 187 -22.31 0.42 -14.24
C ILE A 187 -23.56 -0.47 -14.42
N LEU A 188 -24.22 -0.41 -15.57
CA LEU A 188 -25.47 -1.10 -15.86
C LEU A 188 -25.29 -2.53 -16.37
N PHE A 189 -24.05 -3.02 -16.54
CA PHE A 189 -23.78 -4.38 -17.04
C PHE A 189 -23.26 -5.31 -15.93
N GLU A 190 -23.53 -6.61 -16.07
CA GLU A 190 -23.25 -7.64 -15.05
C GLU A 190 -21.74 -7.93 -14.87
N ASN A 191 -20.88 -7.58 -15.84
CA ASN A 191 -19.43 -7.72 -15.75
C ASN A 191 -18.71 -6.54 -16.43
N PRO A 192 -18.71 -5.34 -15.82
CA PRO A 192 -18.12 -4.16 -16.43
C PRO A 192 -16.60 -4.29 -16.40
N LYS A 193 -15.95 -4.12 -17.57
CA LYS A 193 -14.49 -3.96 -17.62
C LYS A 193 -14.07 -2.79 -16.74
N SER A 194 -12.91 -2.90 -16.12
CA SER A 194 -12.40 -1.83 -15.28
C SER A 194 -10.90 -1.70 -15.33
N GLU A 195 -10.43 -0.47 -15.16
CA GLU A 195 -9.00 -0.14 -15.13
C GLU A 195 -8.75 0.85 -13.98
N ASP A 196 -7.61 0.72 -13.31
CA ASP A 196 -7.26 1.58 -12.19
C ASP A 196 -6.44 2.80 -12.65
N LEU A 197 -6.95 4.00 -12.33
CA LEU A 197 -6.29 5.28 -12.60
C LEU A 197 -5.77 5.86 -11.29
N GLN A 198 -4.45 6.00 -11.17
CA GLN A 198 -3.85 6.65 -10.01
C GLN A 198 -3.71 8.15 -10.27
N VAL A 199 -4.30 8.96 -9.41
CA VAL A 199 -4.22 10.44 -9.46
C VAL A 199 -3.56 10.94 -8.18
N THR A 200 -2.49 11.72 -8.34
CA THR A 200 -1.78 12.37 -7.23
C THR A 200 -1.80 13.88 -7.39
N PHE A 201 -2.20 14.57 -6.33
CA PHE A 201 -2.01 16.01 -6.20
C PHE A 201 -0.83 16.25 -5.26
N ALA A 202 0.35 16.50 -5.82
CA ALA A 202 1.60 16.56 -5.08
C ALA A 202 1.78 17.88 -4.30
N GLU A 203 2.66 17.88 -3.29
CA GLU A 203 2.99 19.03 -2.43
C GLU A 203 3.45 20.27 -3.22
N ASN A 204 4.14 20.03 -4.35
CA ASN A 204 4.65 21.03 -5.27
C ASN A 204 3.60 21.54 -6.27
N TYR A 205 2.31 21.27 -6.01
CA TYR A 205 1.17 21.62 -6.85
C TYR A 205 1.12 20.91 -8.22
N GLN A 206 1.91 19.87 -8.43
CA GLN A 206 1.79 19.06 -9.65
C GLN A 206 0.60 18.11 -9.56
N LEU A 207 -0.09 17.96 -10.69
CA LEU A 207 -1.07 16.91 -10.91
C LEU A 207 -0.40 15.80 -11.70
N ILE A 208 -0.41 14.60 -11.14
CA ILE A 208 0.27 13.42 -11.68
C ILE A 208 -0.78 12.32 -11.89
N VAL A 209 -0.76 11.69 -13.06
CA VAL A 209 -1.64 10.58 -13.44
C VAL A 209 -0.75 9.42 -13.89
N ASN A 210 -0.87 8.24 -13.27
CA ASN A 210 -0.02 7.06 -13.53
C ASN A 210 1.45 7.45 -13.79
N ASP A 211 2.06 8.11 -12.80
CA ASP A 211 3.47 8.55 -12.80
C ASP A 211 3.86 9.65 -13.80
N LYS A 212 2.92 10.16 -14.59
CA LYS A 212 3.16 11.25 -15.53
C LYS A 212 2.60 12.57 -15.00
N VAL A 213 3.41 13.61 -14.97
CA VAL A 213 2.95 14.97 -14.68
C VAL A 213 2.07 15.44 -15.84
N VAL A 214 0.81 15.76 -15.56
CA VAL A 214 -0.17 16.20 -16.57
C VAL A 214 -0.47 17.70 -16.47
N GLY A 215 -0.12 18.33 -15.35
CA GLY A 215 -0.29 19.77 -15.18
C GLY A 215 0.22 20.29 -13.84
N THR A 216 0.21 21.60 -13.69
CA THR A 216 0.54 22.30 -12.44
C THR A 216 -0.63 23.16 -12.02
N ILE A 217 -1.12 22.95 -10.80
CA ILE A 217 -2.21 23.71 -10.22
C ILE A 217 -1.69 25.11 -9.85
N ASN A 218 -2.33 26.15 -10.36
CA ASN A 218 -2.13 27.51 -9.88
C ASN A 218 -3.24 27.85 -8.86
N PRO A 219 -2.92 28.02 -7.55
CA PRO A 219 -3.91 28.35 -6.53
C PRO A 219 -4.70 29.63 -6.81
N ASN A 220 -4.14 30.55 -7.60
CA ASN A 220 -4.74 31.84 -7.91
C ASN A 220 -5.65 31.80 -9.15
N LYS A 221 -5.69 30.68 -9.88
CA LYS A 221 -6.56 30.49 -11.04
C LYS A 221 -7.66 29.50 -10.69
N GLU A 222 -8.90 29.91 -10.87
CA GLU A 222 -10.06 29.12 -10.42
C GLU A 222 -10.27 27.84 -11.23
N LYS A 223 -9.99 27.86 -12.54
CA LYS A 223 -10.21 26.71 -13.44
C LYS A 223 -9.01 26.52 -14.36
N ASN A 224 -8.66 25.25 -14.56
CA ASN A 224 -7.74 24.82 -15.60
C ASN A 224 -8.14 23.42 -16.06
N ASP A 225 -7.49 22.97 -17.12
CA ASP A 225 -7.67 21.65 -17.69
C ASP A 225 -6.33 21.03 -18.12
N ALA A 226 -6.30 19.71 -18.17
CA ALA A 226 -5.15 18.92 -18.58
C ALA A 226 -5.62 17.67 -19.31
N SER A 227 -5.13 17.45 -20.52
CA SER A 227 -5.30 16.18 -21.25
C SER A 227 -4.16 15.24 -20.90
N PHE A 228 -4.43 13.94 -20.90
CA PHE A 228 -3.41 12.94 -20.59
C PHE A 228 -3.54 11.69 -21.47
N THR A 229 -2.38 11.07 -21.69
CA THR A 229 -2.22 9.74 -22.24
C THR A 229 -1.16 9.05 -21.41
N VAL A 230 -1.59 7.97 -20.74
CA VAL A 230 -0.78 7.19 -19.78
C VAL A 230 -0.97 5.70 -20.04
N SER A 231 -0.03 4.88 -19.60
CA SER A 231 -0.16 3.43 -19.68
C SER A 231 -1.12 2.90 -18.60
N THR A 232 -1.71 1.73 -18.84
CA THR A 232 -2.37 0.92 -17.80
C THR A 232 -1.37 0.46 -16.74
N GLN A 233 -1.85 0.00 -15.59
CA GLN A 233 -0.96 -0.41 -14.48
C GLN A 233 0.00 -1.56 -14.89
N ASP A 234 -0.47 -2.47 -15.73
CA ASP A 234 0.31 -3.59 -16.27
C ASP A 234 1.13 -3.23 -17.53
N SER A 235 1.04 -1.98 -18.00
CA SER A 235 1.65 -1.50 -19.24
C SER A 235 1.23 -2.23 -20.52
N LEU A 236 0.12 -2.97 -20.50
CA LEU A 236 -0.43 -3.70 -21.67
C LEU A 236 -1.46 -2.88 -22.46
N GLY A 237 -1.61 -1.60 -22.12
CA GLY A 237 -2.65 -0.74 -22.64
C GLY A 237 -2.40 0.74 -22.40
N SER A 238 -3.40 1.56 -22.72
CA SER A 238 -3.34 3.01 -22.51
C SER A 238 -4.67 3.59 -22.05
N ILE A 239 -4.59 4.68 -21.28
CA ILE A 239 -5.73 5.47 -20.82
C ILE A 239 -5.57 6.86 -21.41
N VAL A 240 -6.54 7.29 -22.20
CA VAL A 240 -6.61 8.62 -22.80
C VAL A 240 -7.80 9.37 -22.21
N GLY A 241 -7.56 10.55 -21.65
CA GLY A 241 -8.62 11.32 -21.01
C GLY A 241 -8.28 12.79 -20.80
N LYS A 242 -9.20 13.49 -20.14
CA LYS A 242 -9.07 14.90 -19.79
C LYS A 242 -9.53 15.14 -18.35
N LEU A 243 -8.74 15.90 -17.61
CA LEU A 243 -9.05 16.38 -16.27
C LEU A 243 -9.36 17.88 -16.34
N ASP A 244 -10.56 18.28 -15.96
CA ASP A 244 -10.83 19.66 -15.58
C ASP A 244 -10.68 19.77 -14.07
N TYR A 245 -10.03 20.81 -13.56
CA TYR A 245 -9.92 21.01 -12.13
C TYR A 245 -10.22 22.44 -11.71
N ARG A 246 -10.76 22.56 -10.48
CA ARG A 246 -11.10 23.82 -9.85
C ARG A 246 -10.53 23.90 -8.45
N VAL A 247 -9.96 25.04 -8.11
CA VAL A 247 -9.55 25.32 -6.72
C VAL A 247 -10.81 25.48 -5.88
N VAL A 248 -10.90 24.74 -4.78
CA VAL A 248 -12.00 24.90 -3.83
C VAL A 248 -11.59 26.00 -2.86
N ASN A 249 -12.38 27.08 -2.82
CA ASN A 249 -12.26 28.09 -1.78
C ASN A 249 -13.10 27.64 -0.59
N SER A 250 -12.55 27.72 0.63
CA SER A 250 -13.37 27.77 1.83
C SER A 250 -14.06 29.13 1.84
N GLU A 251 -15.39 29.13 1.91
CA GLU A 251 -16.17 30.30 2.32
C GLU A 251 -16.09 30.46 3.84
#